data_AF-A0A2E6DLB5-F1
#
_entry.id   AF-A0A2E6DLB5-F1
#
_cell.length_a   1.000
_cell.length_b   1.000
_cell.length_c   1.000
_cell.angle_alpha   90.00
_cell.angle_beta   90.00
_cell.angle_gamma   90.00
#
_symmetry.space_group_name_H-M   'P 1'
#
loop_
_entity.id
_entity.type
_entity.pdbx_description
1 polymer ?
#
loop_
_entity_poly.entity_id
_entity_poly.type
_entity_poly.pdbx_seq_one_letter_code
_entity_poly.pdbx_strand_id
1 'polypeptide(L)'
;MSTKAGLLHESQRLGTQINRVLRPASWSEAIELSDSFPEAVPVAGATDLLLDLARQPTDAEASGITLLDLWGLAECSQINVGNSDVVVGCGVTHNQIIHDVGLDPALDLLRLACLEIGSPQLRNRATVVGNIVTASPANDTISALVALNAVVIIDSLTGEREVPIRKFFKGFRNTALRRSELVRAIRIPKWGLNTIGTWLKIGNRSAQAISVVHAGLVLELNEATSAVTTADVAIGSVSETIGVSEALSEYLIGKPLNAETAAAAAHIAAREIQPIDDIRGTAAYRRSVTETAVRRALLSLFDTSASELRTTPLLGWVVGRSEPPRLDLSSQTEVSCKVNESRVSASIGAAQTLLEWLRTNVGTGTKEGCAEGECGACTVTLNGAAVTSCLVPTAQADGASIVTVEGLSSEEELHPVQQRFLDEFAVQCGFCTPGFLVAAKALNDEIKSPSEDEIRAGLAGNLCRCTGYYSIVEALTRSLPSDGSY
;
A
#
# COMPACT_ATOMS: atom_id res chain seq x y z
N MET A 1 -7.91 27.38 27.13
CA MET A 1 -9.25 26.76 27.29
C MET A 1 -10.17 27.45 26.30
N SER A 2 -10.61 26.73 25.26
CA SER A 2 -11.51 27.26 24.22
C SER A 2 -12.88 27.57 24.83
N THR A 3 -13.39 28.77 24.56
CA THR A 3 -14.51 29.46 25.23
C THR A 3 -15.91 29.13 24.69
N LYS A 4 -16.10 28.01 23.99
CA LYS A 4 -17.44 27.57 23.54
C LYS A 4 -17.82 26.27 24.23
N ALA A 5 -18.66 26.36 25.26
CA ALA A 5 -19.32 25.20 25.86
C ALA A 5 -20.10 24.43 24.77
N GLY A 6 -19.90 23.11 24.68
CA GLY A 6 -20.62 22.23 23.76
C GLY A 6 -19.87 21.80 22.49
N LEU A 7 -18.65 22.29 22.24
CA LEU A 7 -17.81 21.73 21.16
C LEU A 7 -17.00 20.55 21.67
N LEU A 8 -17.15 19.39 21.01
CA LEU A 8 -16.29 18.23 21.23
C LEU A 8 -14.81 18.61 20.99
N HIS A 9 -13.91 18.01 21.78
CA HIS A 9 -12.47 18.11 21.53
C HIS A 9 -12.18 17.62 20.10
N GLU A 10 -11.16 18.17 19.43
CA GLU A 10 -10.84 17.80 18.04
C GLU A 10 -10.73 16.28 17.84
N SER A 11 -10.08 15.59 18.79
CA SER A 11 -9.97 14.12 18.81
C SER A 11 -11.28 13.36 19.05
N GLN A 12 -12.38 14.05 19.35
CA GLN A 12 -13.71 13.50 19.58
C GLN A 12 -14.69 13.93 18.48
N ARG A 13 -14.28 14.80 17.55
CA ARG A 13 -15.10 15.18 16.42
C ARG A 13 -15.11 14.02 15.42
N LEU A 14 -16.26 13.80 14.82
CA LEU A 14 -16.38 12.83 13.74
C LEU A 14 -15.63 13.34 12.51
N GLY A 15 -15.12 12.40 11.73
CA GLY A 15 -14.53 12.71 10.44
C GLY A 15 -15.56 13.11 9.40
N THR A 16 -15.08 13.51 8.23
CA THR A 16 -15.88 13.80 7.05
C THR A 16 -16.70 12.58 6.62
N GLN A 17 -18.02 12.75 6.56
CA GLN A 17 -18.95 11.69 6.20
C GLN A 17 -18.96 11.41 4.68
N ILE A 18 -19.13 10.14 4.31
CA ILE A 18 -19.33 9.71 2.91
C ILE A 18 -20.83 9.60 2.69
N ASN A 19 -21.39 10.48 1.86
CA ASN A 19 -22.84 10.52 1.64
C ASN A 19 -23.26 9.70 0.42
N ARG A 20 -22.40 9.64 -0.59
CA ARG A 20 -22.67 8.98 -1.86
C ARG A 20 -21.41 8.35 -2.43
N VAL A 21 -21.56 7.21 -3.10
CA VAL A 21 -20.49 6.52 -3.82
C VAL A 21 -20.99 6.20 -5.22
N LEU A 22 -20.35 6.83 -6.21
CA LEU A 22 -20.54 6.58 -7.63
C LEU A 22 -19.57 5.47 -8.05
N ARG A 23 -20.10 4.39 -8.63
CA ARG A 23 -19.32 3.24 -9.13
C ARG A 23 -19.56 3.09 -10.63
N PRO A 24 -18.62 3.53 -11.49
CA PRO A 24 -18.70 3.28 -12.92
C PRO A 24 -18.57 1.77 -13.23
N ALA A 25 -19.20 1.33 -14.31
CA ALA A 25 -19.06 -0.02 -14.87
C ALA A 25 -17.90 -0.13 -15.88
N SER A 26 -17.36 1.00 -16.35
CA SER A 26 -16.24 1.05 -17.30
C SER A 26 -15.37 2.28 -17.08
N TRP A 27 -14.16 2.28 -17.63
CA TRP A 27 -13.30 3.48 -17.57
C TRP A 27 -13.92 4.70 -18.25
N SER A 28 -14.60 4.52 -19.39
CA SER A 28 -15.27 5.62 -20.10
C SER A 28 -16.34 6.28 -19.22
N GLU A 29 -17.15 5.49 -18.52
CA GLU A 29 -18.14 6.01 -17.59
C GLU A 29 -17.49 6.72 -16.39
N ALA A 30 -16.33 6.23 -15.91
CA ALA A 30 -15.59 6.91 -14.85
C ALA A 30 -15.20 8.34 -15.25
N ILE A 31 -14.80 8.54 -16.51
CA ILE A 31 -14.46 9.85 -17.07
C ILE A 31 -15.69 10.74 -17.19
N GLU A 32 -16.82 10.21 -17.68
CA GLU A 32 -18.08 10.95 -17.76
C GLU A 32 -18.59 11.39 -16.38
N LEU A 33 -18.49 10.51 -15.38
CA LEU A 33 -18.87 10.82 -14.00
C LEU A 33 -17.92 11.84 -13.36
N SER A 34 -16.61 11.75 -13.63
CA SER A 34 -15.62 12.73 -13.15
C SER A 34 -15.89 14.15 -13.69
N ASP A 35 -16.36 14.27 -14.93
CA ASP A 35 -16.76 15.54 -15.52
C ASP A 35 -18.11 16.04 -14.98
N SER A 36 -19.09 15.13 -14.84
CA SER A 36 -20.44 15.45 -14.35
C SER A 36 -20.48 15.80 -12.86
N PHE A 37 -19.58 15.21 -12.07
CA PHE A 37 -19.43 15.42 -10.62
C PHE A 37 -17.98 15.83 -10.31
N PRO A 38 -17.57 17.05 -10.70
CA PRO A 38 -16.17 17.48 -10.64
C PRO A 38 -15.66 17.75 -9.22
N GLU A 39 -16.51 17.59 -8.20
CA GLU A 39 -16.21 17.57 -6.77
C GLU A 39 -16.10 16.15 -6.17
N ALA A 40 -16.50 15.11 -6.93
CA ALA A 40 -16.37 13.74 -6.46
C ALA A 40 -14.89 13.37 -6.29
N VAL A 41 -14.57 12.74 -5.17
CA VAL A 41 -13.20 12.35 -4.84
C VAL A 41 -12.92 10.96 -5.42
N PRO A 42 -11.97 10.81 -6.37
CA PRO A 42 -11.62 9.50 -6.90
C PRO A 42 -11.01 8.62 -5.81
N VAL A 43 -11.43 7.37 -5.75
CA VAL A 43 -10.93 6.38 -4.79
C VAL A 43 -10.71 5.04 -5.46
N ALA A 44 -9.70 4.31 -5.01
CA ALA A 44 -9.50 2.90 -5.35
C ALA A 44 -9.37 2.10 -4.04
N GLY A 45 -8.13 1.87 -3.59
CA GLY A 45 -7.86 1.13 -2.36
C GLY A 45 -8.42 1.77 -1.07
N ALA A 46 -8.56 3.10 -1.06
CA ALA A 46 -9.03 3.95 0.04
C ALA A 46 -8.12 4.03 1.29
N THR A 47 -6.98 3.35 1.28
CA THR A 47 -6.09 3.18 2.45
C THR A 47 -5.46 4.47 2.99
N ASP A 48 -5.41 5.54 2.18
CA ASP A 48 -4.97 6.87 2.62
C ASP A 48 -6.17 7.80 2.83
N LEU A 49 -7.12 7.77 1.88
CA LEU A 49 -8.30 8.64 1.88
C LEU A 49 -9.16 8.50 3.14
N LEU A 50 -9.42 7.27 3.61
CA LEU A 50 -10.25 7.08 4.81
C LEU A 50 -9.60 7.67 6.07
N LEU A 51 -8.26 7.69 6.15
CA LEU A 51 -7.55 8.34 7.25
C LEU A 51 -7.69 9.85 7.18
N ASP A 52 -7.55 10.42 5.98
CA ASP A 52 -7.72 11.85 5.75
C ASP A 52 -9.13 12.29 6.12
N LEU A 53 -10.15 11.54 5.70
CA LEU A 53 -11.54 11.83 6.05
C LEU A 53 -11.79 11.71 7.56
N ALA A 54 -11.24 10.67 8.21
CA ALA A 54 -11.38 10.49 9.66
C ALA A 54 -10.73 11.63 10.47
N ARG A 55 -9.64 12.22 9.97
CA ARG A 55 -8.90 13.30 10.66
C ARG A 55 -9.43 14.69 10.36
N GLN A 56 -10.15 14.88 9.26
CA GLN A 56 -10.74 16.17 8.92
C GLN A 56 -11.98 16.40 9.78
N PRO A 57 -11.98 17.43 10.66
CA PRO A 57 -13.15 17.71 11.47
C PRO A 57 -14.30 18.12 10.56
N THR A 58 -15.44 17.46 10.69
CA THR A 58 -16.68 17.97 10.10
C THR A 58 -17.11 19.21 10.87
N ASP A 59 -17.21 20.35 10.19
CA ASP A 59 -18.06 21.43 10.68
C ASP A 59 -19.50 20.92 10.66
N ALA A 60 -20.32 21.29 11.66
CA ALA A 60 -21.70 20.83 11.78
C ALA A 60 -22.60 21.19 10.57
N GLU A 61 -22.11 22.05 9.67
CA GLU A 61 -22.77 22.50 8.44
C GLU A 61 -22.16 21.89 7.15
N ALA A 62 -21.08 21.12 7.24
CA ALA A 62 -20.41 20.57 6.07
C ALA A 62 -21.23 19.41 5.48
N SER A 63 -21.67 19.56 4.23
CA SER A 63 -22.22 18.47 3.43
C SER A 63 -21.14 17.40 3.23
N GLY A 64 -21.37 16.17 3.68
CA GLY A 64 -20.48 15.03 3.41
C GLY A 64 -20.16 14.83 1.92
N ILE A 65 -19.17 14.02 1.63
CA ILE A 65 -18.56 13.92 0.31
C ILE A 65 -19.20 12.87 -0.59
N THR A 66 -18.95 13.01 -1.90
CA THR A 66 -19.21 11.98 -2.90
C THR A 66 -17.89 11.33 -3.31
N LEU A 67 -17.86 10.00 -3.33
CA LEU A 67 -16.74 9.23 -3.86
C LEU A 67 -17.01 8.82 -5.30
N LEU A 68 -15.98 8.84 -6.14
CA LEU A 68 -15.95 8.15 -7.44
C LEU A 68 -15.05 6.92 -7.28
N ASP A 69 -15.68 5.76 -7.10
CA ASP A 69 -14.98 4.53 -6.75
C ASP A 69 -14.57 3.73 -7.99
N LEU A 70 -13.28 3.79 -8.28
CA LEU A 70 -12.61 3.11 -9.39
C LEU A 70 -12.24 1.66 -9.05
N TRP A 71 -12.55 1.20 -7.83
CA TRP A 71 -12.22 -0.16 -7.39
C TRP A 71 -13.06 -1.20 -8.14
N GLY A 72 -12.37 -2.16 -8.77
CA GLY A 72 -13.01 -3.28 -9.45
C GLY A 72 -13.15 -3.11 -10.97
N LEU A 73 -12.82 -1.95 -11.53
CA LEU A 73 -12.72 -1.77 -12.98
C LEU A 73 -11.63 -2.68 -13.56
N ALA A 74 -12.03 -3.56 -14.49
CA ALA A 74 -11.16 -4.57 -15.08
C ALA A 74 -10.03 -3.92 -15.89
N GLU A 75 -10.35 -2.89 -16.67
CA GLU A 75 -9.41 -2.12 -17.50
C GLU A 75 -8.32 -1.43 -16.68
N CYS A 76 -8.61 -1.16 -15.39
CA CYS A 76 -7.71 -0.48 -14.47
C CYS A 76 -6.85 -1.44 -13.65
N SER A 77 -7.18 -2.73 -13.60
CA SER A 77 -6.58 -3.69 -12.65
C SER A 77 -5.54 -4.60 -13.30
N GLN A 78 -4.97 -4.19 -14.42
CA GLN A 78 -4.05 -4.99 -15.24
C GLN A 78 -2.63 -4.43 -15.26
N ILE A 79 -1.66 -5.34 -15.39
CA ILE A 79 -0.28 -5.05 -15.75
C ILE A 79 -0.09 -5.52 -17.19
N ASN A 80 0.17 -4.58 -18.11
CA ASN A 80 0.35 -4.88 -19.52
C ASN A 80 1.82 -4.72 -19.91
N VAL A 81 2.46 -5.81 -20.31
CA VAL A 81 3.86 -5.81 -20.75
C VAL A 81 3.90 -5.69 -22.28
N GLY A 82 4.30 -4.51 -22.76
CA GLY A 82 4.48 -4.22 -24.18
C GLY A 82 5.90 -4.50 -24.68
N ASN A 83 6.22 -4.07 -25.91
CA ASN A 83 7.55 -4.22 -26.49
C ASN A 83 8.57 -3.21 -25.91
N SER A 84 8.13 -1.98 -25.64
CA SER A 84 8.97 -0.86 -25.19
C SER A 84 8.76 -0.49 -23.72
N ASP A 85 7.65 -0.91 -23.13
CA ASP A 85 7.21 -0.44 -21.82
C ASP A 85 6.35 -1.48 -21.09
N VAL A 86 6.13 -1.20 -19.81
CA VAL A 86 5.18 -1.87 -18.93
C VAL A 86 4.17 -0.84 -18.46
N VAL A 87 2.87 -1.13 -18.62
CA VAL A 87 1.78 -0.25 -18.18
C VAL A 87 1.09 -0.85 -16.97
N VAL A 88 1.10 -0.11 -15.86
CA VAL A 88 0.49 -0.48 -14.57
C VAL A 88 -0.79 0.34 -14.37
N GLY A 89 -1.95 -0.31 -14.44
CA GLY A 89 -3.26 0.35 -14.28
C GLY A 89 -3.53 0.86 -12.87
N CYS A 90 -4.47 1.80 -12.73
CA CYS A 90 -4.74 2.48 -11.45
C CYS A 90 -5.37 1.60 -10.35
N GLY A 91 -5.97 0.49 -10.73
CA GLY A 91 -6.47 -0.54 -9.82
C GLY A 91 -5.41 -1.53 -9.35
N VAL A 92 -4.21 -1.54 -9.94
CA VAL A 92 -3.14 -2.50 -9.59
C VAL A 92 -2.63 -2.26 -8.17
N THR A 93 -2.76 -3.29 -7.34
CA THR A 93 -2.31 -3.30 -5.93
C THR A 93 -0.81 -3.52 -5.80
N HIS A 94 -0.23 -3.08 -4.68
CA HIS A 94 1.18 -3.39 -4.37
C HIS A 94 1.44 -4.90 -4.33
N ASN A 95 0.53 -5.72 -3.78
CA ASN A 95 0.70 -7.19 -3.79
C ASN A 95 0.61 -7.81 -5.18
N GLN A 96 -0.05 -7.15 -6.15
CA GLN A 96 -0.08 -7.64 -7.54
C GLN A 96 1.30 -7.47 -8.20
N ILE A 97 1.97 -6.33 -7.95
CA ILE A 97 3.36 -6.12 -8.38
C ILE A 97 4.32 -7.13 -7.70
N ILE A 98 4.08 -7.44 -6.42
CA ILE A 98 4.90 -8.41 -5.68
C ILE A 98 4.71 -9.83 -6.21
N HIS A 99 3.48 -10.21 -6.54
CA HIS A 99 3.13 -11.52 -7.07
C HIS A 99 3.75 -11.80 -8.44
N ASP A 100 3.65 -10.84 -9.37
CA ASP A 100 4.04 -11.03 -10.77
C ASP A 100 5.56 -10.84 -10.97
N VAL A 101 6.34 -11.76 -10.42
CA VAL A 101 7.81 -11.75 -10.49
C VAL A 101 8.35 -12.03 -11.90
N GLY A 102 9.42 -11.34 -12.28
CA GLY A 102 10.17 -11.61 -13.51
C GLY A 102 9.46 -11.18 -14.81
N LEU A 103 8.43 -10.34 -14.74
CA LEU A 103 7.78 -9.78 -15.92
C LEU A 103 8.68 -8.84 -16.72
N ASP A 104 9.45 -8.00 -16.03
CA ASP A 104 10.45 -7.08 -16.61
C ASP A 104 11.42 -6.57 -15.52
N PRO A 105 12.73 -6.43 -15.79
CA PRO A 105 13.69 -5.91 -14.82
C PRO A 105 13.35 -4.52 -14.26
N ALA A 106 12.74 -3.64 -15.08
CA ALA A 106 12.30 -2.32 -14.62
C ALA A 106 11.17 -2.44 -13.58
N LEU A 107 10.27 -3.41 -13.78
CA LEU A 107 9.19 -3.69 -12.84
C LEU A 107 9.73 -4.29 -11.53
N ASP A 108 10.81 -5.08 -11.58
CA ASP A 108 11.46 -5.61 -10.39
C ASP A 108 12.01 -4.52 -9.45
N LEU A 109 12.47 -3.38 -9.98
CA LEU A 109 12.82 -2.24 -9.13
C LEU A 109 11.61 -1.67 -8.41
N LEU A 110 10.48 -1.49 -9.10
CA LEU A 110 9.22 -1.06 -8.47
C LEU A 110 8.75 -2.07 -7.43
N ARG A 111 8.96 -3.36 -7.68
CA ARG A 111 8.65 -4.46 -6.77
C ARG A 111 9.40 -4.35 -5.45
N LEU A 112 10.68 -3.99 -5.46
CA LEU A 112 11.48 -3.72 -4.24
C LEU A 112 10.82 -2.65 -3.36
N ALA A 113 10.30 -1.57 -3.96
CA ALA A 113 9.58 -0.55 -3.21
C ALA A 113 8.22 -1.06 -2.69
N CYS A 114 7.49 -1.84 -3.50
CA CYS A 114 6.19 -2.39 -3.11
C CYS A 114 6.28 -3.35 -1.92
N LEU A 115 7.35 -4.16 -1.82
CA LEU A 115 7.61 -5.07 -0.69
C LEU A 115 7.66 -4.34 0.66
N GLU A 116 7.99 -3.06 0.64
CA GLU A 116 8.29 -2.25 1.82
C GLU A 116 7.11 -1.33 2.21
N ILE A 117 6.02 -1.39 1.45
CA ILE A 117 4.76 -0.69 1.73
C ILE A 117 4.01 -1.42 2.84
N GLY A 118 3.80 -0.73 3.96
CA GLY A 118 2.87 -1.12 5.03
C GLY A 118 3.00 -2.59 5.47
N SER A 119 1.89 -3.32 5.33
CA SER A 119 1.75 -4.74 5.66
C SER A 119 1.14 -5.52 4.48
N PRO A 120 1.26 -6.86 4.45
CA PRO A 120 0.61 -7.68 3.42
C PRO A 120 -0.89 -7.39 3.28
N GLN A 121 -1.61 -7.21 4.40
CA GLN A 121 -3.04 -6.90 4.42
C GLN A 121 -3.35 -5.54 3.78
N LEU A 122 -2.53 -4.52 4.08
CA LEU A 122 -2.69 -3.19 3.50
C LEU A 122 -2.45 -3.25 1.98
N ARG A 123 -1.42 -4.00 1.56
CA ARG A 123 -1.03 -4.13 0.14
C ARG A 123 -2.03 -4.88 -0.73
N ASN A 124 -2.94 -5.66 -0.14
CA ASN A 124 -4.09 -6.24 -0.84
C ASN A 124 -5.13 -5.20 -1.28
N ARG A 125 -5.04 -3.97 -0.74
CA ARG A 125 -5.96 -2.86 -1.03
C ARG A 125 -5.23 -1.64 -1.62
N ALA A 126 -4.06 -1.30 -1.10
CA ALA A 126 -3.29 -0.15 -1.52
C ALA A 126 -2.78 -0.32 -2.97
N THR A 127 -3.08 0.65 -3.82
CA THR A 127 -2.74 0.68 -5.25
C THR A 127 -1.51 1.54 -5.53
N VAL A 128 -0.71 1.17 -6.53
CA VAL A 128 0.47 1.95 -6.94
C VAL A 128 0.09 3.36 -7.38
N VAL A 129 -0.97 3.50 -8.19
CA VAL A 129 -1.44 4.82 -8.64
C VAL A 129 -1.98 5.66 -7.47
N GLY A 130 -2.78 5.07 -6.59
CA GLY A 130 -3.22 5.76 -5.37
C GLY A 130 -2.05 6.28 -4.54
N ASN A 131 -0.97 5.50 -4.41
CA ASN A 131 0.25 5.92 -3.71
C ASN A 131 0.91 7.16 -4.35
N ILE A 132 0.94 7.28 -5.68
CA ILE A 132 1.49 8.50 -6.32
C ILE A 132 0.52 9.68 -6.29
N VAL A 133 -0.80 9.45 -6.40
CA VAL A 133 -1.80 10.53 -6.41
C VAL A 133 -1.86 11.23 -5.05
N THR A 134 -1.65 10.49 -3.95
CA THR A 134 -1.46 11.04 -2.61
C THR A 134 -0.30 12.06 -2.53
N ALA A 135 0.73 11.91 -3.37
CA ALA A 135 1.86 12.85 -3.47
C ALA A 135 2.56 13.18 -2.14
N SER A 136 2.64 12.21 -1.23
CA SER A 136 3.44 12.33 -0.01
C SER A 136 4.91 12.04 -0.35
N PRO A 137 5.88 12.88 0.05
CA PRO A 137 7.30 12.61 -0.14
C PRO A 137 7.80 11.39 0.64
N ALA A 138 6.99 10.81 1.53
CA ALA A 138 7.29 9.57 2.23
C ALA A 138 6.79 8.31 1.52
N ASN A 139 6.11 8.46 0.38
CA ASN A 139 5.57 7.33 -0.36
C ASN A 139 6.68 6.64 -1.15
N ASP A 140 6.96 5.40 -0.75
CA ASP A 140 8.14 4.64 -1.17
C ASP A 140 8.22 4.44 -2.69
N THR A 141 7.09 4.14 -3.35
CA THR A 141 7.08 3.86 -4.79
C THR A 141 7.36 5.08 -5.65
N ILE A 142 7.22 6.30 -5.12
CA ILE A 142 7.51 7.52 -5.88
C ILE A 142 8.98 7.57 -6.27
N SER A 143 9.92 7.28 -5.35
CA SER A 143 11.35 7.33 -5.71
C SER A 143 11.74 6.24 -6.70
N ALA A 144 11.11 5.06 -6.63
CA ALA A 144 11.27 4.02 -7.64
C ALA A 144 10.82 4.51 -9.02
N LEU A 145 9.61 5.04 -9.13
CA LEU A 145 9.03 5.51 -10.39
C LEU A 145 9.76 6.73 -10.97
N VAL A 146 10.24 7.65 -10.13
CA VAL A 146 11.06 8.79 -10.55
C VAL A 146 12.39 8.32 -11.14
N ALA A 147 13.07 7.37 -10.49
CA ALA A 147 14.31 6.78 -11.00
C ALA A 147 14.08 5.98 -12.28
N LEU A 148 12.96 5.26 -12.38
CA LEU A 148 12.52 4.53 -13.58
C LEU A 148 12.10 5.44 -14.76
N ASN A 149 12.11 6.76 -14.58
CA ASN A 149 11.65 7.73 -15.59
C ASN A 149 10.23 7.43 -16.10
N ALA A 150 9.34 7.04 -15.19
CA ALA A 150 7.97 6.68 -15.54
C ALA A 150 7.14 7.87 -16.07
N VAL A 151 6.06 7.54 -16.79
CA VAL A 151 5.09 8.50 -17.32
C VAL A 151 3.72 8.21 -16.71
N VAL A 152 3.06 9.25 -16.21
CA VAL A 152 1.68 9.18 -15.70
C VAL A 152 0.73 9.42 -16.86
N ILE A 153 -0.18 8.48 -17.10
CA ILE A 153 -1.21 8.57 -18.13
C ILE A 153 -2.49 9.09 -17.47
N ILE A 154 -2.98 10.23 -17.96
CA ILE A 154 -4.09 10.98 -17.37
C ILE A 154 -5.17 11.14 -18.43
N ASP A 155 -6.38 10.75 -18.09
CA ASP A 155 -7.54 10.86 -18.97
C ASP A 155 -8.56 11.87 -18.43
N SER A 156 -9.30 12.45 -19.36
CA SER A 156 -10.44 13.33 -19.12
C SER A 156 -11.40 13.25 -20.30
N LEU A 157 -12.56 13.90 -20.19
CA LEU A 157 -13.50 14.00 -21.31
C LEU A 157 -12.89 14.69 -22.54
N THR A 158 -11.86 15.53 -22.32
CA THR A 158 -11.16 16.25 -23.40
C THR A 158 -10.06 15.44 -24.09
N GLY A 159 -9.77 14.23 -23.58
CA GLY A 159 -8.78 13.32 -24.11
C GLY A 159 -7.73 12.88 -23.09
N GLU A 160 -6.75 12.13 -23.60
CA GLU A 160 -5.60 11.60 -22.88
C GLU A 160 -4.42 12.60 -22.93
N ARG A 161 -3.68 12.69 -21.83
CA ARG A 161 -2.37 13.34 -21.81
C ARG A 161 -1.37 12.58 -20.94
N GLU A 162 -0.11 12.77 -21.29
CA GLU A 162 1.00 12.15 -20.59
C GLU A 162 1.81 13.18 -19.80
N VAL A 163 2.18 12.82 -18.57
CA VAL A 163 3.01 13.66 -17.71
C VAL A 163 4.20 12.84 -17.22
N PRO A 164 5.45 13.25 -17.51
CA PRO A 164 6.60 12.63 -16.88
C PRO A 164 6.45 12.68 -15.36
N ILE A 165 6.67 11.57 -14.66
CA ILE A 165 6.46 11.48 -13.20
C ILE A 165 7.25 12.56 -12.44
N ARG A 166 8.44 12.93 -12.95
CA ARG A 166 9.31 14.00 -12.45
C ARG A 166 8.66 15.40 -12.47
N LYS A 167 7.62 15.59 -13.28
CA LYS A 167 6.85 16.83 -13.42
C LYS A 167 5.45 16.73 -12.82
N PHE A 168 5.06 15.54 -12.34
CA PHE A 168 3.73 15.27 -11.81
C PHE A 168 3.53 15.89 -10.42
N PHE A 169 4.54 15.89 -9.57
CA PHE A 169 4.47 16.48 -8.23
C PHE A 169 4.76 17.98 -8.29
N LYS A 170 3.91 18.80 -7.67
CA LYS A 170 4.03 20.27 -7.64
C LYS A 170 4.32 20.85 -6.25
N GLY A 171 4.24 20.00 -5.22
CA GLY A 171 4.47 20.34 -3.82
C GLY A 171 4.00 19.20 -2.92
N PHE A 172 3.99 19.42 -1.61
CA PHE A 172 3.52 18.45 -0.63
C PHE A 172 2.04 18.12 -0.85
N ARG A 173 1.73 16.83 -1.09
CA ARG A 173 0.37 16.35 -1.39
C ARG A 173 -0.31 17.13 -2.53
N ASN A 174 0.48 17.62 -3.49
CA ASN A 174 0.01 18.42 -4.61
C ASN A 174 0.53 17.86 -5.94
N THR A 175 -0.36 17.66 -6.90
CA THR A 175 -0.08 17.06 -8.20
C THR A 175 -0.41 17.99 -9.37
N ALA A 176 0.00 17.59 -10.57
CA ALA A 176 -0.30 18.28 -11.82
C ALA A 176 -1.71 17.95 -12.36
N LEU A 177 -2.54 17.24 -11.61
CA LEU A 177 -3.91 16.93 -12.01
C LEU A 177 -4.76 18.21 -12.02
N ARG A 178 -5.56 18.34 -13.07
CA ARG A 178 -6.61 19.35 -13.19
C ARG A 178 -7.91 18.77 -12.66
N ARG A 179 -8.89 19.65 -12.47
CA ARG A 179 -10.25 19.22 -12.10
C ARG A 179 -10.79 18.22 -13.12
N SER A 180 -11.46 17.18 -12.64
CA SER A 180 -12.06 16.10 -13.43
C SER A 180 -11.10 15.20 -14.22
N GLU A 181 -9.78 15.35 -14.02
CA GLU A 181 -8.80 14.41 -14.57
C GLU A 181 -8.61 13.18 -13.67
N LEU A 182 -8.49 12.00 -14.29
CA LEU A 182 -8.20 10.75 -13.59
C LEU A 182 -6.88 10.15 -14.08
N VAL A 183 -6.07 9.61 -13.17
CA VAL A 183 -4.88 8.85 -13.55
C VAL A 183 -5.31 7.44 -13.92
N ARG A 184 -5.20 7.09 -15.21
CA ARG A 184 -5.54 5.74 -15.70
C ARG A 184 -4.47 4.72 -15.35
N ALA A 185 -3.20 5.08 -15.55
CA ALA A 185 -2.09 4.16 -15.46
C ALA A 185 -0.75 4.88 -15.32
N ILE A 186 0.28 4.11 -14.99
CA ILE A 186 1.69 4.51 -15.05
C ILE A 186 2.38 3.66 -16.10
N ARG A 187 3.10 4.29 -17.03
CA ARG A 187 3.92 3.62 -18.03
C ARG A 187 5.39 3.70 -17.63
N ILE A 188 6.04 2.55 -17.56
CA ILE A 188 7.44 2.37 -17.17
C ILE A 188 8.20 1.93 -18.42
N PRO A 189 9.22 2.68 -18.88
CA PRO A 189 10.04 2.25 -20.00
C PRO A 189 10.82 0.97 -19.65
N LYS A 190 10.92 0.05 -20.59
CA LYS A 190 11.75 -1.15 -20.43
C LYS A 190 13.23 -0.80 -20.43
N TRP A 191 13.99 -1.60 -19.69
CA TRP A 191 15.43 -1.45 -19.57
C TRP A 191 16.17 -2.05 -20.76
N GLY A 192 17.31 -1.44 -21.10
CA GLY A 192 18.29 -2.05 -22.00
C GLY A 192 19.11 -3.13 -21.28
N LEU A 193 19.88 -3.91 -22.04
CA LEU A 193 20.71 -4.99 -21.49
C LEU A 193 21.77 -4.52 -20.48
N ASN A 194 22.18 -3.25 -20.57
CA ASN A 194 23.21 -2.66 -19.71
C ASN A 194 22.63 -1.73 -18.63
N THR A 195 21.31 -1.75 -18.44
CA THR A 195 20.66 -0.98 -17.39
C THR A 195 20.54 -1.84 -16.13
N ILE A 196 21.00 -1.30 -15.01
CA ILE A 196 20.89 -1.91 -13.69
C ILE A 196 20.20 -0.95 -12.74
N GLY A 197 19.57 -1.48 -11.71
CA GLY A 197 18.92 -0.63 -10.73
C GLY A 197 18.60 -1.34 -9.43
N THR A 198 18.45 -0.55 -8.39
CA THR A 198 18.13 -1.02 -7.04
C THR A 198 17.27 0.01 -6.35
N TRP A 199 16.58 -0.44 -5.31
CA TRP A 199 15.80 0.42 -4.44
C TRP A 199 15.99 -0.03 -2.99
N LEU A 200 16.06 0.93 -2.07
CA LEU A 200 16.12 0.62 -0.65
C LEU A 200 15.42 1.66 0.22
N LYS A 201 15.10 1.21 1.43
CA LYS A 201 14.47 1.99 2.49
C LYS A 201 15.27 1.89 3.77
N ILE A 202 15.33 3.01 4.48
CA ILE A 202 15.71 3.06 5.89
C ILE A 202 14.51 3.60 6.66
N GLY A 203 14.02 2.79 7.60
CA GLY A 203 12.95 3.14 8.53
C GLY A 203 13.31 2.75 9.96
N ASN A 204 12.44 3.10 10.91
CA ASN A 204 12.66 2.83 12.34
C ASN A 204 12.31 1.39 12.75
N ARG A 205 11.69 0.61 11.86
CA ARG A 205 11.29 -0.79 12.02
C ARG A 205 11.31 -1.50 10.67
N SER A 206 11.35 -2.83 10.66
CA SER A 206 11.45 -3.66 9.44
C SER A 206 10.16 -3.77 8.63
N ALA A 207 9.00 -3.47 9.22
CA ALA A 207 7.71 -3.45 8.54
C ALA A 207 6.80 -2.37 9.13
N GLN A 208 5.79 -1.93 8.37
CA GLN A 208 4.94 -0.79 8.73
C GLN A 208 5.72 0.50 9.05
N ALA A 209 6.95 0.66 8.58
CA ALA A 209 7.71 1.89 8.83
C ALA A 209 7.33 2.97 7.82
N ILE A 210 7.05 4.19 8.29
CA ILE A 210 7.18 5.37 7.44
C ILE A 210 8.68 5.59 7.22
N SER A 211 9.06 5.81 5.97
CA SER A 211 10.46 5.99 5.59
C SER A 211 11.09 7.22 6.25
N VAL A 212 12.30 7.02 6.78
CA VAL A 212 13.22 8.10 7.15
C VAL A 212 13.92 8.60 5.89
N VAL A 213 14.40 7.66 5.08
CA VAL A 213 14.96 7.87 3.73
C VAL A 213 14.63 6.65 2.89
N HIS A 214 14.31 6.85 1.62
CA HIS A 214 14.29 5.79 0.62
C HIS A 214 14.94 6.31 -0.66
N ALA A 215 15.57 5.42 -1.44
CA ALA A 215 16.29 5.79 -2.64
C ALA A 215 16.07 4.77 -3.76
N GLY A 216 15.70 5.26 -4.95
CA GLY A 216 15.70 4.49 -6.19
C GLY A 216 16.87 4.92 -7.06
N LEU A 217 17.63 3.96 -7.58
CA LEU A 217 18.77 4.20 -8.45
C LEU A 217 18.63 3.36 -9.71
N VAL A 218 18.73 4.00 -10.87
CA VAL A 218 18.80 3.36 -12.18
C VAL A 218 20.04 3.89 -12.89
N LEU A 219 20.94 2.99 -13.28
CA LEU A 219 22.18 3.32 -13.96
C LEU A 219 22.25 2.56 -15.28
N GLU A 220 22.74 3.21 -16.32
CA GLU A 220 23.17 2.53 -17.54
C GLU A 220 24.69 2.47 -17.58
N LEU A 221 25.22 1.32 -17.97
CA LEU A 221 26.65 1.07 -18.03
C LEU A 221 27.14 0.97 -19.46
N ASN A 222 28.33 1.48 -19.72
CA ASN A 222 29.05 1.22 -20.95
C ASN A 222 29.53 -0.24 -20.98
N GLU A 223 29.19 -0.96 -22.03
CA GLU A 223 29.52 -2.39 -22.18
C GLU A 223 31.02 -2.67 -22.15
N ALA A 224 31.85 -1.77 -22.69
CA ALA A 224 33.29 -1.98 -22.81
C ALA A 224 34.09 -1.56 -21.57
N THR A 225 33.63 -0.52 -20.86
CA THR A 225 34.39 0.09 -19.75
C THR A 225 33.75 -0.11 -18.39
N SER A 226 32.50 -0.58 -18.33
CA SER A 226 31.64 -0.61 -17.14
C SER A 226 31.48 0.75 -16.46
N ALA A 227 31.80 1.85 -17.16
CA ALA A 227 31.59 3.20 -16.67
C ALA A 227 30.11 3.58 -16.82
N VAL A 228 29.59 4.34 -15.86
CA VAL A 228 28.20 4.82 -15.89
C VAL A 228 28.02 5.81 -17.05
N THR A 229 27.02 5.60 -17.90
CA THR A 229 26.66 6.48 -19.02
C THR A 229 25.45 7.34 -18.71
N THR A 230 24.48 6.79 -17.99
CA THR A 230 23.33 7.52 -17.45
C THR A 230 23.11 7.13 -16.00
N ALA A 231 22.64 8.07 -15.19
CA ALA A 231 22.39 7.86 -13.78
C ALA A 231 21.14 8.63 -13.35
N ASP A 232 20.11 7.91 -12.93
CA ASP A 232 18.90 8.48 -12.36
C ASP A 232 18.81 8.05 -10.89
N VAL A 233 19.06 9.01 -9.98
CA VAL A 233 19.04 8.79 -8.54
C VAL A 233 17.95 9.64 -7.91
N ALA A 234 16.93 8.99 -7.36
CA ALA A 234 15.80 9.64 -6.71
C ALA A 234 15.78 9.33 -5.22
N ILE A 235 15.75 10.36 -4.37
CA ILE A 235 15.78 10.23 -2.91
C ILE A 235 14.49 10.82 -2.34
N GLY A 236 13.76 10.01 -1.56
CA GLY A 236 12.53 10.43 -0.89
C GLY A 236 12.68 10.62 0.61
N SER A 237 11.64 11.20 1.21
CA SER A 237 11.56 11.60 2.63
C SER A 237 12.54 12.69 3.09
N VAL A 238 13.25 13.32 2.16
CA VAL A 238 14.32 14.30 2.45
C VAL A 238 14.07 15.70 1.86
N SER A 239 12.95 15.87 1.16
CA SER A 239 12.49 17.10 0.50
C SER A 239 10.96 17.08 0.41
N GLU A 240 10.35 18.22 0.04
CA GLU A 240 8.90 18.35 -0.14
C GLU A 240 8.36 17.49 -1.29
N THR A 241 9.13 17.40 -2.39
CA THR A 241 8.86 16.55 -3.55
C THR A 241 10.07 15.70 -3.88
N ILE A 242 9.85 14.63 -4.65
CA ILE A 242 10.92 13.71 -5.07
C ILE A 242 11.27 13.98 -6.54
N GLY A 243 12.54 14.25 -6.79
CA GLY A 243 13.12 14.42 -8.13
C GLY A 243 14.40 13.58 -8.28
N VAL A 244 15.04 13.69 -9.45
CA VAL A 244 16.38 13.15 -9.67
C VAL A 244 17.42 14.15 -9.19
N SER A 245 18.43 13.65 -8.49
CA SER A 245 19.59 14.44 -8.05
C SER A 245 20.52 14.72 -9.24
N GLU A 246 20.55 15.97 -9.69
CA GLU A 246 21.44 16.40 -10.77
C GLU A 246 22.91 16.24 -10.39
N ALA A 247 23.26 16.61 -9.15
CA ALA A 247 24.64 16.54 -8.67
C ALA A 247 25.17 15.10 -8.60
N LEU A 248 24.33 14.13 -8.20
CA LEU A 248 24.72 12.71 -8.20
C LEU A 248 24.84 12.17 -9.61
N SER A 249 23.88 12.50 -10.48
CA SER A 249 23.90 12.08 -11.88
C SER A 249 25.19 12.54 -12.56
N GLU A 250 25.52 13.83 -12.46
CA GLU A 250 26.74 14.41 -13.03
C GLU A 250 28.02 13.77 -12.45
N TYR A 251 28.04 13.49 -11.14
CA TYR A 251 29.20 12.88 -10.51
C TYR A 251 29.43 11.44 -10.98
N LEU A 252 28.37 10.65 -11.12
CA LEU A 252 28.47 9.23 -11.46
C LEU A 252 28.86 9.01 -12.92
N ILE A 253 28.38 9.85 -13.84
CA ILE A 253 28.65 9.71 -15.28
C ILE A 253 30.17 9.70 -15.55
N GLY A 254 30.61 8.72 -16.35
CA GLY A 254 32.00 8.49 -16.72
C GLY A 254 32.85 7.78 -15.65
N LYS A 255 32.29 7.46 -14.48
CA LYS A 255 33.01 6.73 -13.41
C LYS A 255 32.67 5.25 -13.41
N PRO A 256 33.61 4.38 -12.98
CA PRO A 256 33.29 3.00 -12.66
C PRO A 256 32.49 2.91 -11.36
N LEU A 257 31.61 1.91 -11.27
CA LEU A 257 30.91 1.59 -10.05
C LEU A 257 31.84 0.78 -9.11
N ASN A 258 32.31 1.41 -8.04
CA ASN A 258 33.15 0.76 -7.03
C ASN A 258 32.96 1.43 -5.66
N ALA A 259 33.62 0.92 -4.63
CA ALA A 259 33.46 1.41 -3.26
C ALA A 259 33.86 2.88 -3.07
N GLU A 260 34.83 3.38 -3.83
CA GLU A 260 35.34 4.75 -3.74
C GLU A 260 34.36 5.74 -4.40
N THR A 261 33.89 5.43 -5.61
CA THR A 261 32.82 6.17 -6.30
C THR A 261 31.54 6.18 -5.44
N ALA A 262 31.17 5.04 -4.84
CA ALA A 262 29.98 4.94 -3.99
C ALA A 262 30.07 5.81 -2.73
N ALA A 263 31.23 5.86 -2.08
CA ALA A 263 31.43 6.68 -0.89
C ALA A 263 31.37 8.19 -1.21
N ALA A 264 31.99 8.62 -2.30
CA ALA A 264 31.98 10.02 -2.69
C ALA A 264 30.61 10.48 -3.20
N ALA A 265 29.90 9.64 -3.98
CA ALA A 265 28.52 9.90 -4.39
C ALA A 265 27.60 10.04 -3.17
N ALA A 266 27.70 9.13 -2.20
CA ALA A 266 26.94 9.22 -0.96
C ALA A 266 27.16 10.54 -0.19
N HIS A 267 28.40 11.04 -0.16
CA HIS A 267 28.71 12.32 0.47
C HIS A 267 28.06 13.51 -0.26
N ILE A 268 27.99 13.46 -1.59
CA ILE A 268 27.28 14.47 -2.40
C ILE A 268 25.78 14.45 -2.07
N ALA A 269 25.17 13.26 -2.03
CA ALA A 269 23.75 13.09 -1.73
C ALA A 269 23.36 13.73 -0.39
N ALA A 270 24.17 13.50 0.64
CA ALA A 270 23.91 14.03 1.98
C ALA A 270 24.00 15.56 2.08
N ARG A 271 24.78 16.20 1.19
CA ARG A 271 24.95 17.66 1.14
C ARG A 271 23.89 18.36 0.30
N GLU A 272 23.34 17.68 -0.69
CA GLU A 272 22.31 18.22 -1.58
C GLU A 272 20.94 18.33 -0.90
N ILE A 273 20.60 17.35 -0.06
CA ILE A 273 19.28 17.29 0.56
C ILE A 273 19.05 18.38 1.63
N GLN A 274 17.79 18.78 1.78
CA GLN A 274 17.37 19.79 2.77
C GLN A 274 16.26 19.26 3.67
N PRO A 275 16.53 18.22 4.48
CA PRO A 275 15.51 17.61 5.33
C PRO A 275 15.11 18.54 6.48
N ILE A 276 13.86 18.42 6.91
CA ILE A 276 13.32 19.07 8.11
C ILE A 276 13.58 18.21 9.36
N ASP A 277 13.20 18.69 10.54
CA ASP A 277 13.02 17.87 11.75
C ASP A 277 11.55 17.42 11.86
N ASP A 278 11.31 16.17 12.26
CA ASP A 278 9.96 15.67 12.58
C ASP A 278 10.01 14.42 13.48
N ILE A 279 8.85 13.79 13.71
CA ILE A 279 8.72 12.58 14.54
C ILE A 279 9.53 11.37 14.04
N ARG A 280 9.93 11.36 12.77
CA ARG A 280 10.69 10.26 12.16
C ARG A 280 12.19 10.39 12.42
N GLY A 281 12.67 11.62 12.64
CA GLY A 281 14.06 11.89 12.98
C GLY A 281 14.45 13.35 12.76
N THR A 282 15.66 13.70 13.18
CA THR A 282 16.21 15.04 12.96
C THR A 282 16.75 15.19 11.54
N ALA A 283 16.86 16.43 11.05
CA ALA A 283 17.50 16.78 9.79
C ALA A 283 18.96 16.29 9.73
N ALA A 284 19.68 16.39 10.86
CA ALA A 284 21.05 15.88 10.96
C ALA A 284 21.10 14.34 10.83
N TYR A 285 20.19 13.63 11.50
CA TYR A 285 20.08 12.18 11.37
C TYR A 285 19.73 11.77 9.93
N ARG A 286 18.76 12.44 9.30
CA ARG A 286 18.39 12.20 7.90
C ARG A 286 19.57 12.36 6.95
N ARG A 287 20.39 13.41 7.09
CA ARG A 287 21.63 13.57 6.28
C ARG A 287 22.59 12.39 6.42
N SER A 288 22.86 11.97 7.65
CA SER A 288 23.75 10.83 7.92
C SER A 288 23.19 9.51 7.36
N VAL A 289 21.87 9.30 7.50
CA VAL A 289 21.19 8.12 6.97
C VAL A 289 21.16 8.14 5.45
N THR A 290 20.96 9.29 4.81
CA THR A 290 21.01 9.42 3.34
C THR A 290 22.37 9.02 2.79
N GLU A 291 23.46 9.46 3.41
CA GLU A 291 24.81 9.03 3.03
C GLU A 291 24.93 7.50 3.09
N THR A 292 24.50 6.90 4.20
CA THR A 292 24.55 5.44 4.39
C THR A 292 23.68 4.71 3.37
N ALA A 293 22.45 5.20 3.15
CA ALA A 293 21.48 4.64 2.22
C ALA A 293 22.03 4.62 0.79
N VAL A 294 22.43 5.77 0.26
CA VAL A 294 22.95 5.88 -1.11
C VAL A 294 24.22 5.04 -1.30
N ARG A 295 25.12 5.03 -0.31
CA ARG A 295 26.32 4.17 -0.37
C ARG A 295 25.96 2.70 -0.46
N ARG A 296 25.04 2.21 0.38
CA ARG A 296 24.59 0.81 0.36
C ARG A 296 23.92 0.46 -0.96
N ALA A 297 23.11 1.36 -1.52
CA ALA A 297 22.48 1.18 -2.83
C ALA A 297 23.54 0.94 -3.92
N LEU A 298 24.50 1.85 -4.04
CA LEU A 298 25.54 1.78 -5.07
C LEU A 298 26.43 0.54 -4.89
N LEU A 299 26.75 0.17 -3.65
CA LEU A 299 27.49 -1.06 -3.38
C LEU A 299 26.69 -2.33 -3.76
N SER A 300 25.37 -2.35 -3.53
CA SER A 300 24.52 -3.49 -3.89
C SER A 300 24.43 -3.72 -5.40
N LEU A 301 24.64 -2.67 -6.20
CA LEU A 301 24.71 -2.77 -7.66
C LEU A 301 26.04 -3.32 -8.18
N PHE A 302 27.10 -3.23 -7.37
CA PHE A 302 28.42 -3.75 -7.68
C PHE A 302 28.55 -5.23 -7.31
N ASP A 303 28.03 -5.62 -6.15
CA ASP A 303 28.15 -6.99 -5.63
C ASP A 303 26.97 -7.85 -6.14
N THR A 304 27.16 -8.47 -7.30
CA THR A 304 26.15 -9.34 -7.94
C THR A 304 26.03 -10.73 -7.31
N SER A 305 26.65 -10.95 -6.14
CA SER A 305 26.50 -12.20 -5.40
C SER A 305 25.05 -12.38 -4.90
N ALA A 306 24.23 -12.97 -5.77
CA ALA A 306 22.87 -13.45 -5.56
C ALA A 306 21.90 -12.43 -4.92
N SER A 307 21.36 -11.51 -5.73
CA SER A 307 20.04 -10.94 -5.40
C SER A 307 18.98 -12.00 -5.69
N GLU A 308 18.75 -12.92 -4.75
CA GLU A 308 17.55 -13.76 -4.81
C GLU A 308 16.31 -12.85 -4.84
N LEU A 309 15.37 -13.19 -5.72
CA LEU A 309 14.07 -12.53 -5.76
C LEU A 309 13.40 -12.76 -4.40
N ARG A 310 13.40 -11.73 -3.55
CA ARG A 310 12.69 -11.77 -2.27
C ARG A 310 11.21 -12.06 -2.52
N THR A 311 10.75 -13.23 -2.11
CA THR A 311 9.34 -13.59 -2.02
C THR A 311 8.84 -13.31 -0.61
N THR A 312 7.56 -12.98 -0.48
CA THR A 312 6.92 -12.74 0.81
C THR A 312 5.47 -13.20 0.73
N PRO A 313 4.88 -13.68 1.84
CA PRO A 313 3.47 -14.07 1.83
C PRO A 313 2.56 -12.88 1.51
N LEU A 314 1.54 -13.14 0.70
CA LEU A 314 0.57 -12.13 0.23
C LEU A 314 -0.74 -12.16 1.03
N LEU A 315 -0.92 -13.19 1.85
CA LEU A 315 -2.10 -13.49 2.65
C LEU A 315 -3.37 -13.62 1.81
N GLY A 316 -3.35 -14.58 0.88
CA GLY A 316 -4.53 -14.94 0.10
C GLY A 316 -4.90 -13.94 -0.99
N TRP A 317 -3.93 -13.15 -1.47
CA TRP A 317 -4.13 -12.28 -2.63
C TRP A 317 -4.64 -13.10 -3.83
N VAL A 318 -5.60 -12.55 -4.56
CA VAL A 318 -6.18 -13.18 -5.76
C VAL A 318 -6.21 -12.20 -6.93
N VAL A 319 -5.99 -12.74 -8.13
CA VAL A 319 -5.91 -11.98 -9.40
C VAL A 319 -7.27 -11.36 -9.78
N GLY A 320 -8.37 -12.07 -9.54
CA GLY A 320 -9.72 -11.64 -9.92
C GLY A 320 -10.44 -10.93 -8.77
N ARG A 321 -10.94 -9.72 -9.03
CA ARG A 321 -11.82 -9.00 -8.11
C ARG A 321 -13.28 -9.20 -8.54
N SER A 322 -14.17 -9.42 -7.58
CA SER A 322 -15.60 -9.40 -7.86
C SER A 322 -16.01 -7.99 -8.30
N GLU A 323 -16.71 -7.90 -9.43
CA GLU A 323 -17.34 -6.65 -9.85
C GLU A 323 -18.39 -6.24 -8.82
N PRO A 324 -18.39 -4.98 -8.35
CA PRO A 324 -19.40 -4.52 -7.42
C PRO A 324 -20.79 -4.50 -8.09
N PRO A 325 -21.85 -4.97 -7.42
CA PRO A 325 -23.13 -5.24 -8.09
C PRO A 325 -23.99 -3.99 -8.36
N ARG A 326 -23.63 -2.81 -7.85
CA ARG A 326 -24.49 -1.58 -7.90
C ARG A 326 -23.69 -0.32 -8.23
N LEU A 327 -24.27 0.56 -9.04
CA LEU A 327 -23.54 1.72 -9.60
C LEU A 327 -23.66 3.03 -8.78
N ASP A 328 -24.66 3.18 -7.91
CA ASP A 328 -24.87 4.39 -7.10
C ASP A 328 -25.36 4.02 -5.71
N LEU A 329 -24.60 4.40 -4.69
CA LEU A 329 -24.85 4.05 -3.30
C LEU A 329 -24.91 5.31 -2.45
N SER A 330 -25.84 5.32 -1.50
CA SER A 330 -25.95 6.35 -0.46
C SER A 330 -25.88 5.71 0.92
N SER A 331 -25.86 6.52 1.96
CA SER A 331 -25.97 6.03 3.34
C SER A 331 -27.22 5.17 3.59
N GLN A 332 -28.28 5.32 2.81
CA GLN A 332 -29.52 4.52 2.92
C GLN A 332 -29.45 3.20 2.14
N THR A 333 -28.43 3.00 1.30
CA THR A 333 -28.29 1.79 0.51
C THR A 333 -27.92 0.62 1.43
N GLU A 334 -28.67 -0.48 1.36
CA GLU A 334 -28.35 -1.71 2.09
C GLU A 334 -27.24 -2.47 1.39
N VAL A 335 -26.08 -2.63 2.03
CA VAL A 335 -24.99 -3.50 1.55
C VAL A 335 -25.30 -4.94 1.92
N SER A 336 -25.12 -5.88 0.98
CA SER A 336 -25.37 -7.31 1.19
C SER A 336 -24.09 -8.11 1.00
N CYS A 337 -23.65 -8.80 2.04
CA CYS A 337 -22.42 -9.60 2.04
C CYS A 337 -22.70 -11.06 2.44
N LYS A 338 -21.80 -11.98 2.06
CA LYS A 338 -21.73 -13.32 2.64
C LYS A 338 -20.68 -13.29 3.76
N VAL A 339 -21.10 -13.27 5.02
CA VAL A 339 -20.22 -13.20 6.19
C VAL A 339 -20.25 -14.53 6.94
N ASN A 340 -19.10 -15.20 7.09
CA ASN A 340 -18.98 -16.53 7.70
C ASN A 340 -20.05 -17.50 7.15
N GLU A 341 -20.11 -17.64 5.82
CA GLU A 341 -21.10 -18.45 5.09
C GLU A 341 -22.57 -17.99 5.15
N SER A 342 -22.92 -17.02 5.99
CA SER A 342 -24.27 -16.49 6.14
C SER A 342 -24.48 -15.19 5.36
N ARG A 343 -25.66 -15.00 4.75
CA ARG A 343 -25.99 -13.72 4.10
C ARG A 343 -26.41 -12.69 5.15
N VAL A 344 -25.75 -11.54 5.14
CA VAL A 344 -26.09 -10.38 6.01
C VAL A 344 -26.34 -9.16 5.12
N SER A 345 -27.45 -8.47 5.34
CA SER A 345 -27.81 -7.25 4.63
C SER A 345 -28.18 -6.15 5.62
N ALA A 346 -27.58 -4.98 5.47
CA ALA A 346 -27.85 -3.82 6.31
C ALA A 346 -27.43 -2.51 5.63
N SER A 347 -28.09 -1.41 5.96
CA SER A 347 -27.75 -0.05 5.50
C SER A 347 -26.28 0.29 5.76
N ILE A 348 -25.65 1.04 4.84
CA ILE A 348 -24.34 1.67 5.09
C ILE A 348 -24.44 2.55 6.36
N GLY A 349 -25.49 3.36 6.45
CA GLY A 349 -25.80 4.18 7.62
C GLY A 349 -24.67 5.15 7.94
N ALA A 350 -24.26 5.17 9.21
CA ALA A 350 -23.09 5.90 9.68
C ALA A 350 -21.78 5.07 9.61
N ALA A 351 -21.84 3.81 9.18
CA ALA A 351 -20.66 2.96 9.06
C ALA A 351 -19.92 3.27 7.75
N GLN A 352 -18.89 4.11 7.84
CA GLN A 352 -18.05 4.49 6.71
C GLN A 352 -17.11 3.37 6.31
N THR A 353 -16.70 2.56 7.29
CA THR A 353 -15.74 1.47 7.14
C THR A 353 -16.41 0.10 7.31
N LEU A 354 -15.86 -0.91 6.64
CA LEU A 354 -16.29 -2.28 6.78
C LEU A 354 -16.19 -2.76 8.24
N LEU A 355 -15.18 -2.29 8.98
CA LEU A 355 -15.05 -2.59 10.40
C LEU A 355 -16.28 -2.15 11.20
N GLU A 356 -16.72 -0.90 11.03
CA GLU A 356 -17.89 -0.36 11.73
C GLU A 356 -19.16 -1.12 11.34
N TRP A 357 -19.30 -1.45 10.05
CA TRP A 357 -20.46 -2.20 9.54
C TRP A 357 -20.52 -3.62 10.11
N LEU A 358 -19.39 -4.34 10.15
CA LEU A 358 -19.30 -5.67 10.75
C LEU A 358 -19.62 -5.64 12.25
N ARG A 359 -19.06 -4.65 12.97
CA ARG A 359 -19.27 -4.52 14.42
C ARG A 359 -20.70 -4.18 14.80
N THR A 360 -21.40 -3.45 13.94
CA THR A 360 -22.79 -3.04 14.15
C THR A 360 -23.76 -4.16 13.78
N ASN A 361 -23.51 -4.89 12.69
CA ASN A 361 -24.50 -5.77 12.08
C ASN A 361 -24.20 -7.26 12.19
N VAL A 362 -22.97 -7.65 12.54
CA VAL A 362 -22.54 -9.05 12.61
C VAL A 362 -22.08 -9.43 14.02
N GLY A 363 -21.07 -8.75 14.54
CA GLY A 363 -20.46 -9.12 15.82
C GLY A 363 -19.18 -8.37 16.11
N THR A 364 -18.70 -8.47 17.35
CA THR A 364 -17.60 -7.62 17.84
C THR A 364 -16.25 -8.34 17.89
N GLY A 365 -16.10 -9.55 17.35
CA GLY A 365 -14.82 -10.28 17.32
C GLY A 365 -13.76 -9.53 16.55
N THR A 366 -14.08 -8.97 15.38
CA THR A 366 -13.21 -8.01 14.68
C THR A 366 -13.06 -6.73 15.51
N LYS A 367 -11.81 -6.40 15.86
CA LYS A 367 -11.52 -5.32 16.80
C LYS A 367 -11.07 -4.04 16.12
N GLU A 368 -11.53 -2.93 16.68
CA GLU A 368 -10.98 -1.61 16.39
C GLU A 368 -9.78 -1.37 17.31
N GLY A 369 -8.57 -1.39 16.74
CA GLY A 369 -7.33 -1.11 17.46
C GLY A 369 -6.86 0.32 17.21
N CYS A 370 -5.99 0.49 16.21
CA CYS A 370 -5.47 1.80 15.83
C CYS A 370 -6.42 2.62 14.94
N ALA A 371 -7.40 2.00 14.27
CA ALA A 371 -8.20 2.58 13.18
C ALA A 371 -7.39 3.13 11.98
N GLU A 372 -6.07 2.97 11.99
CA GLU A 372 -5.16 3.48 10.95
C GLU A 372 -4.63 2.42 9.97
N GLY A 373 -5.13 1.18 10.01
CA GLY A 373 -4.61 0.07 9.18
C GLY A 373 -3.25 -0.50 9.61
N GLU A 374 -2.68 -0.02 10.73
CA GLU A 374 -1.36 -0.43 11.22
C GLU A 374 -1.43 -1.71 12.08
N CYS A 375 -2.25 -1.74 13.13
CA CYS A 375 -2.15 -2.80 14.14
C CYS A 375 -2.69 -4.18 13.72
N GLY A 376 -3.45 -4.27 12.62
CA GLY A 376 -4.04 -5.52 12.12
C GLY A 376 -5.13 -6.15 13.01
N ALA A 377 -5.55 -5.54 14.11
CA ALA A 377 -6.60 -6.10 14.99
C ALA A 377 -7.97 -6.25 14.31
N CYS A 378 -8.18 -5.47 13.25
CA CYS A 378 -9.39 -5.49 12.41
C CYS A 378 -9.29 -6.44 11.19
N THR A 379 -8.27 -7.32 11.14
CA THR A 379 -8.05 -8.18 9.97
C THR A 379 -9.23 -9.12 9.75
N VAL A 380 -9.74 -9.13 8.53
CA VAL A 380 -10.74 -10.07 7.99
C VAL A 380 -10.22 -10.56 6.63
N THR A 381 -10.73 -11.67 6.12
CA THR A 381 -10.58 -11.94 4.68
C THR A 381 -11.75 -11.30 3.94
N LEU A 382 -11.46 -10.68 2.80
CA LEU A 382 -12.43 -10.08 1.89
C LEU A 382 -12.16 -10.67 0.51
N ASN A 383 -13.10 -11.49 0.01
CA ASN A 383 -12.96 -12.28 -1.20
C ASN A 383 -11.67 -13.13 -1.23
N GLY A 384 -11.33 -13.74 -0.09
CA GLY A 384 -10.15 -14.60 0.08
C GLY A 384 -8.88 -13.86 0.52
N ALA A 385 -8.74 -12.57 0.22
CA ALA A 385 -7.56 -11.79 0.59
C ALA A 385 -7.68 -11.19 2.00
N ALA A 386 -6.65 -11.32 2.83
CA ALA A 386 -6.60 -10.65 4.12
C ALA A 386 -6.50 -9.13 3.95
N VAL A 387 -7.36 -8.36 4.62
CA VAL A 387 -7.41 -6.90 4.54
C VAL A 387 -7.61 -6.26 5.91
N THR A 388 -7.22 -4.99 6.05
CA THR A 388 -7.54 -4.17 7.22
C THR A 388 -8.93 -3.56 7.04
N SER A 389 -9.96 -4.14 7.65
CA SER A 389 -11.35 -3.71 7.45
C SER A 389 -11.64 -2.26 7.86
N CYS A 390 -10.82 -1.66 8.74
CA CYS A 390 -10.92 -0.23 9.08
C CYS A 390 -10.58 0.72 7.92
N LEU A 391 -9.91 0.22 6.86
CA LEU A 391 -9.57 1.01 5.67
C LEU A 391 -10.26 0.50 4.40
N VAL A 392 -11.35 -0.25 4.57
CA VAL A 392 -12.21 -0.66 3.45
C VAL A 392 -13.53 0.12 3.56
N PRO A 393 -13.89 0.96 2.58
CA PRO A 393 -15.21 1.58 2.52
C PRO A 393 -16.32 0.53 2.55
N THR A 394 -17.34 0.71 3.37
CA THR A 394 -18.48 -0.23 3.47
C THR A 394 -19.11 -0.53 2.11
N ALA A 395 -19.23 0.50 1.25
CA ALA A 395 -19.77 0.36 -0.10
C ALA A 395 -19.01 -0.68 -0.93
N GLN A 396 -17.69 -0.79 -0.79
CA GLN A 396 -16.86 -1.73 -1.55
C GLN A 396 -16.98 -3.18 -1.07
N ALA A 397 -17.58 -3.42 0.10
CA ALA A 397 -17.86 -4.77 0.58
C ALA A 397 -19.15 -5.35 -0.02
N ASP A 398 -19.92 -4.57 -0.76
CA ASP A 398 -21.17 -5.00 -1.34
C ASP A 398 -21.01 -6.17 -2.32
N GLY A 399 -21.74 -7.26 -2.06
CA GLY A 399 -21.65 -8.52 -2.79
C GLY A 399 -20.45 -9.39 -2.40
N ALA A 400 -19.59 -8.96 -1.49
CA ALA A 400 -18.37 -9.66 -1.15
C ALA A 400 -18.60 -10.85 -0.19
N SER A 401 -17.64 -11.78 -0.20
CA SER A 401 -17.49 -12.83 0.80
C SER A 401 -16.49 -12.38 1.87
N ILE A 402 -16.84 -12.55 3.14
CA ILE A 402 -16.07 -12.07 4.29
C ILE A 402 -15.94 -13.20 5.30
N VAL A 403 -14.70 -13.46 5.74
CA VAL A 403 -14.45 -14.34 6.90
C VAL A 403 -13.86 -13.51 8.03
N THR A 404 -14.59 -13.50 9.14
CA THR A 404 -14.18 -12.90 10.42
C THR A 404 -13.59 -13.97 11.35
N VAL A 405 -13.10 -13.60 12.54
CA VAL A 405 -12.54 -14.59 13.49
C VAL A 405 -13.58 -15.65 13.88
N GLU A 406 -14.85 -15.27 13.96
CA GLU A 406 -15.96 -16.18 14.29
C GLU A 406 -16.19 -17.23 13.19
N GLY A 407 -15.80 -16.95 11.94
CA GLY A 407 -15.92 -17.87 10.81
C GLY A 407 -14.80 -18.90 10.71
N LEU A 408 -13.82 -18.91 11.63
CA LEU A 408 -12.74 -19.90 11.61
C LEU A 408 -13.16 -21.23 12.26
N SER A 409 -14.01 -21.18 13.29
CA SER A 409 -14.46 -22.36 14.03
C SER A 409 -15.86 -22.79 13.61
N SER A 410 -16.16 -24.09 13.73
CA SER A 410 -17.53 -24.59 13.77
C SER A 410 -18.06 -24.59 15.21
N GLU A 411 -19.33 -24.93 15.43
CA GLU A 411 -19.91 -25.03 16.79
C GLU A 411 -19.21 -26.10 17.65
N GLU A 412 -18.59 -27.10 17.04
CA GLU A 412 -18.03 -28.27 17.72
C GLU A 412 -16.50 -28.30 17.72
N GLU A 413 -15.85 -27.63 16.77
CA GLU A 413 -14.40 -27.72 16.56
C GLU A 413 -13.74 -26.36 16.27
N LEU A 414 -12.60 -26.13 16.92
CA LEU A 414 -11.72 -25.00 16.63
C LEU A 414 -10.95 -25.23 15.33
N HIS A 415 -10.69 -24.16 14.58
CA HIS A 415 -9.74 -24.22 13.48
C HIS A 415 -8.36 -24.67 13.99
N PRO A 416 -7.57 -25.45 13.22
CA PRO A 416 -6.24 -25.87 13.64
C PRO A 416 -5.33 -24.71 14.10
N VAL A 417 -5.41 -23.55 13.43
CA VAL A 417 -4.71 -22.32 13.85
C VAL A 417 -5.17 -21.83 15.23
N GLN A 418 -6.48 -21.85 15.51
CA GLN A 418 -7.01 -21.47 16.82
C GLN A 418 -6.54 -22.43 17.92
N GLN A 419 -6.57 -23.74 17.64
CA GLN A 419 -6.10 -24.76 18.58
C GLN A 419 -4.62 -24.57 18.90
N ARG A 420 -3.77 -24.32 17.90
CA ARG A 420 -2.34 -24.05 18.15
C ARG A 420 -2.08 -22.81 18.97
N PHE A 421 -2.86 -21.74 18.75
CA PHE A 421 -2.75 -20.54 19.57
C PHE A 421 -3.08 -20.81 21.05
N LEU A 422 -3.98 -21.77 21.32
CA LEU A 422 -4.26 -22.23 22.68
C LEU A 422 -3.12 -23.10 23.22
N ASP A 423 -2.69 -24.11 22.45
CA ASP A 423 -1.64 -25.06 22.87
C ASP A 423 -0.32 -24.36 23.22
N GLU A 424 0.07 -23.34 22.45
CA GLU A 424 1.30 -22.57 22.63
C GLU A 424 1.11 -21.32 23.51
N PHE A 425 -0.06 -21.16 24.15
CA PHE A 425 -0.38 -20.00 25.00
C PHE A 425 -0.18 -18.64 24.29
N ALA A 426 -0.46 -18.60 22.99
CA ALA A 426 -0.33 -17.41 22.14
C ALA A 426 -1.43 -16.35 22.39
N VAL A 427 -2.31 -16.58 23.36
CA VAL A 427 -3.37 -15.66 23.78
C VAL A 427 -2.98 -15.00 25.11
N GLN A 428 -2.56 -13.74 25.05
CA GLN A 428 -2.21 -12.93 26.23
C GLN A 428 -3.44 -12.13 26.71
N CYS A 429 -3.51 -10.81 26.46
CA CYS A 429 -4.73 -10.03 26.72
C CYS A 429 -5.87 -10.33 25.72
N GLY A 430 -5.58 -11.03 24.63
CA GLY A 430 -6.56 -11.45 23.63
C GLY A 430 -7.03 -10.38 22.64
N PHE A 431 -6.70 -9.10 22.84
CA PHE A 431 -7.30 -8.02 22.02
C PHE A 431 -6.90 -8.08 20.53
N CYS A 432 -5.63 -8.34 20.23
CA CYS A 432 -5.13 -8.45 18.86
C CYS A 432 -5.34 -9.85 18.26
N THR A 433 -5.63 -10.85 19.11
CA THR A 433 -5.70 -12.27 18.73
C THR A 433 -6.65 -12.54 17.57
N PRO A 434 -7.87 -11.93 17.48
CA PRO A 434 -8.74 -12.09 16.32
C PRO A 434 -8.05 -11.79 14.98
N GLY A 435 -7.36 -10.65 14.89
CA GLY A 435 -6.67 -10.28 13.67
C GLY A 435 -5.48 -11.20 13.35
N PHE A 436 -4.76 -11.66 14.37
CA PHE A 436 -3.67 -12.64 14.20
C PHE A 436 -4.19 -13.97 13.67
N LEU A 437 -5.30 -14.48 14.21
CA LEU A 437 -5.87 -15.76 13.80
C LEU A 437 -6.31 -15.75 12.33
N VAL A 438 -6.98 -14.67 11.90
CA VAL A 438 -7.41 -14.53 10.49
C VAL A 438 -6.19 -14.41 9.57
N ALA A 439 -5.19 -13.61 9.93
CA ALA A 439 -3.95 -13.49 9.15
C ALA A 439 -3.17 -14.81 9.08
N ALA A 440 -3.07 -15.53 10.21
CA ALA A 440 -2.40 -16.82 10.30
C ALA A 440 -3.11 -17.90 9.48
N LYS A 441 -4.45 -17.90 9.46
CA LYS A 441 -5.23 -18.77 8.57
C LYS A 441 -4.94 -18.46 7.10
N ALA A 442 -4.94 -17.18 6.71
CA ALA A 442 -4.61 -16.79 5.34
C ALA A 442 -3.17 -17.17 4.95
N LEU A 443 -2.21 -17.02 5.86
CA LEU A 443 -0.83 -17.48 5.66
C LEU A 443 -0.77 -19.00 5.46
N ASN A 444 -1.46 -19.78 6.29
CA ASN A 444 -1.46 -21.24 6.22
C ASN A 444 -2.17 -21.79 4.97
N ASP A 445 -3.18 -21.06 4.47
CA ASP A 445 -3.82 -21.41 3.20
C ASP A 445 -2.85 -21.25 2.02
N GLU A 446 -2.06 -20.19 2.05
CA GLU A 446 -1.08 -19.85 1.02
C GLU A 446 0.18 -20.73 1.09
N ILE A 447 0.71 -20.95 2.30
CA ILE A 447 1.96 -21.68 2.55
C ILE A 447 1.70 -22.73 3.62
N LYS A 448 1.70 -24.01 3.24
CA LYS A 448 1.34 -25.12 4.14
C LYS A 448 2.31 -25.35 5.29
N SER A 449 3.55 -24.90 5.17
CA SER A 449 4.58 -25.06 6.20
C SER A 449 5.53 -23.86 6.10
N PRO A 450 5.07 -22.68 6.54
CA PRO A 450 5.83 -21.46 6.41
C PRO A 450 7.06 -21.52 7.33
N SER A 451 8.18 -21.07 6.80
CA SER A 451 9.39 -20.80 7.58
C SER A 451 9.15 -19.69 8.61
N GLU A 452 10.03 -19.58 9.60
CA GLU A 452 9.93 -18.50 10.59
C GLU A 452 9.94 -17.11 9.94
N ASP A 453 10.76 -16.91 8.90
CA ASP A 453 10.82 -15.64 8.18
C ASP A 453 9.52 -15.34 7.43
N GLU A 454 8.89 -16.35 6.82
CA GLU A 454 7.57 -16.21 6.19
C GLU A 454 6.48 -15.92 7.22
N ILE A 455 6.51 -16.57 8.39
CA ILE A 455 5.58 -16.27 9.49
C ILE A 455 5.73 -14.82 9.95
N ARG A 456 6.97 -14.36 10.17
CA ARG A 456 7.27 -12.99 10.58
C ARG A 456 6.83 -11.98 9.52
N ALA A 457 7.06 -12.27 8.24
CA ALA A 457 6.67 -11.40 7.14
C ALA A 457 5.14 -11.35 6.95
N GLY A 458 4.47 -12.50 6.98
CA GLY A 458 3.00 -12.59 6.87
C GLY A 458 2.29 -11.91 8.04
N LEU A 459 2.78 -12.09 9.27
CA LEU A 459 2.19 -11.48 10.46
C LEU A 459 2.71 -10.08 10.77
N ALA A 460 3.58 -9.52 9.93
CA ALA A 460 4.11 -8.17 10.12
C ALA A 460 3.02 -7.08 10.16
N GLY A 461 1.82 -7.40 9.65
CA GLY A 461 0.60 -6.59 9.74
C GLY A 461 -0.11 -6.56 11.08
N ASN A 462 0.29 -7.39 12.05
CA ASN A 462 -0.41 -7.60 13.29
C ASN A 462 0.48 -7.23 14.48
N LEU A 463 0.03 -6.27 15.29
CA LEU A 463 0.79 -5.77 16.44
C LEU A 463 0.17 -6.25 17.76
N CYS A 464 0.99 -6.92 18.57
CA CYS A 464 0.64 -7.35 19.92
C CYS A 464 1.24 -6.39 20.95
N ARG A 465 0.39 -5.60 21.61
CA ARG A 465 0.81 -4.65 22.66
C ARG A 465 1.40 -5.36 23.89
N CYS A 466 0.97 -6.59 24.17
CA CYS A 466 1.49 -7.42 25.25
C CYS A 466 2.79 -8.18 24.87
N THR A 467 3.33 -7.95 23.68
CA THR A 467 4.62 -8.53 23.22
C THR A 467 4.70 -10.06 23.18
N GLY A 468 3.57 -10.77 23.09
CA GLY A 468 3.49 -12.24 23.05
C GLY A 468 3.94 -12.91 21.75
N TYR A 469 4.84 -12.29 20.98
CA TYR A 469 5.16 -12.71 19.60
C TYR A 469 5.82 -14.08 19.49
N TYR A 470 6.64 -14.49 20.47
CA TYR A 470 7.32 -15.79 20.42
C TYR A 470 6.34 -16.96 20.38
N SER A 471 5.34 -16.95 21.27
CA SER A 471 4.27 -17.96 21.27
C SER A 471 3.42 -17.93 20.01
N ILE A 472 3.16 -16.73 19.45
CA ILE A 472 2.41 -16.57 18.19
C ILE A 472 3.17 -17.21 17.02
N VAL A 473 4.50 -17.01 16.97
CA VAL A 473 5.35 -17.61 15.93
C VAL A 473 5.43 -19.12 16.11
N GLU A 474 5.68 -19.61 17.33
CA GLU A 474 5.76 -21.06 17.63
C GLU A 474 4.47 -21.80 17.27
N ALA A 475 3.31 -21.16 17.47
CA ALA A 475 2.00 -21.70 17.08
C ALA A 475 1.88 -22.01 15.57
N LEU A 476 2.76 -21.44 14.73
CA LEU A 476 2.71 -21.58 13.26
C LEU A 476 3.93 -22.29 12.67
N THR A 477 5.00 -22.53 13.44
CA THR A 477 6.24 -23.17 12.94
C THR A 477 6.06 -24.63 12.54
N ARG A 478 5.06 -25.33 13.10
CA ARG A 478 4.79 -26.74 12.79
C ARG A 478 3.72 -26.84 11.70
N SER A 479 3.94 -27.73 10.73
CA SER A 479 2.96 -28.03 9.68
C SER A 479 1.59 -28.31 10.29
N LEU A 480 0.59 -27.53 9.89
CA LEU A 480 -0.79 -27.80 10.22
C LEU A 480 -1.27 -28.99 9.38
N PRO A 481 -2.12 -29.88 9.91
CA PRO A 481 -2.75 -30.90 9.10
C PRO A 481 -3.42 -30.21 7.90
N SER A 482 -3.08 -30.64 6.70
CA SER A 482 -3.95 -30.36 5.55
C SER A 482 -5.24 -31.11 5.82
N ASP A 483 -6.39 -30.45 5.92
CA ASP A 483 -7.65 -31.06 5.49
C ASP A 483 -8.81 -30.08 5.51
N GLY A 484 -9.75 -30.35 4.59
CA GLY A 484 -11.15 -29.94 4.68
C GLY A 484 -11.42 -28.51 4.27
N SER A 485 -12.12 -28.32 3.16
CA SER A 485 -13.01 -27.16 3.02
C SER A 485 -13.99 -27.16 4.19
N TYR A 486 -13.72 -26.31 5.19
CA TYR A 486 -14.67 -25.92 6.24
C TYR A 486 -15.51 -24.74 5.77
#